data_AF-A0A6B2UEL1-F1
#
_entry.id   AF-A0A6B2UEL1-F1
#
_cell.length_a   1.000
_cell.length_b   1.000
_cell.length_c   1.000
_cell.angle_alpha   90.00
_cell.angle_beta   90.00
_cell.angle_gamma   90.00
#
_symmetry.space_group_name_H-M   'P 1'
#
loop_
_entity.id
_entity.type
_entity.pdbx_description
1 polymer ?
#
loop_
_entity_poly.entity_id
_entity_poly.type
_entity_poly.pdbx_seq_one_letter_code
_entity_poly.pdbx_strand_id
1 'polypeptide(L)'
;AAALTDRAPALLGLGAAGTLLLGAVALVGAWTSGEVPGEATAGLPAAVHGLAQTCQALGSWLTGLAALLFLAFGRRAYRDPNARRTIGILWDVGTFWPRAAHPFAPPCYAERAVPDLTWRMATWTARTGGRLVLSGHSQGSVLAAAAAWQLPPRVRGRIALLTYGSPLERLYGRWFPAHFGPTALAGLHTDVAHWTNLYRATDPIGGPVRVPGVDHAPLHDPLAYGRTPDEPLPPPIHGHGDYPADPAFAKARTALLRRLRPTGPVPRQPSRPSTAPREAGTTGETAET
;
A
#
# COMPACT_ATOMS: atom_id res chain seq x y z
N ALA A 1 3.88 15.71 -5.39
CA ALA A 1 3.99 14.24 -5.35
C ALA A 1 2.64 13.55 -5.60
N ALA A 2 1.60 13.80 -4.80
CA ALA A 2 0.29 13.13 -4.94
C ALA A 2 -0.33 13.18 -6.35
N ALA A 3 -0.32 14.34 -7.01
CA ALA A 3 -0.83 14.48 -8.38
C ALA A 3 -0.07 13.65 -9.44
N LEU A 4 1.22 13.34 -9.19
CA LEU A 4 2.02 12.49 -10.07
C LEU A 4 1.60 11.03 -9.94
N THR A 5 1.41 10.55 -8.70
CA THR A 5 0.83 9.23 -8.43
C THR A 5 -0.53 9.09 -9.13
N ASP A 6 -1.30 10.17 -9.17
CA ASP A 6 -2.63 10.13 -9.77
C ASP A 6 -2.61 9.92 -11.31
N ARG A 7 -1.54 10.31 -12.01
CA ARG A 7 -1.40 10.13 -13.47
C ARG A 7 -0.53 8.96 -13.89
N ALA A 8 0.18 8.35 -12.94
CA ALA A 8 1.14 7.29 -13.21
C ALA A 8 0.56 6.10 -14.00
N PRO A 9 -0.66 5.56 -13.70
CA PRO A 9 -1.18 4.41 -14.43
C PRO A 9 -1.40 4.68 -15.92
N ALA A 10 -1.91 5.87 -16.29
CA ALA A 10 -2.15 6.23 -17.68
C ALA A 10 -0.84 6.41 -18.46
N LEU A 11 0.13 7.11 -17.86
CA LEU A 11 1.45 7.32 -18.47
C LEU A 11 2.22 6.01 -18.64
N LEU A 12 2.17 5.13 -17.62
CA LEU A 12 2.78 3.80 -17.69
C LEU A 12 2.08 2.90 -18.70
N GLY A 13 0.74 2.96 -18.78
CA GLY A 13 -0.04 2.20 -19.77
C GLY A 13 0.31 2.59 -21.20
N LEU A 14 0.39 3.89 -21.50
CA LEU A 14 0.82 4.40 -22.81
C LEU A 14 2.27 4.00 -23.13
N GLY A 15 3.17 4.17 -22.17
CA GLY A 15 4.58 3.77 -22.34
C GLY A 15 4.73 2.27 -22.59
N ALA A 16 4.02 1.43 -21.83
CA ALA A 16 4.04 -0.02 -21.98
C ALA A 16 3.48 -0.46 -23.34
N ALA A 17 2.35 0.09 -23.77
CA ALA A 17 1.77 -0.19 -25.09
C ALA A 17 2.73 0.21 -26.22
N GLY A 18 3.34 1.40 -26.14
CA GLY A 18 4.34 1.86 -27.10
C GLY A 18 5.57 0.95 -27.14
N THR A 19 6.08 0.54 -25.97
CA THR A 19 7.25 -0.34 -25.86
C THR A 19 6.95 -1.73 -26.42
N LEU A 20 5.79 -2.30 -26.11
CA LEU A 20 5.36 -3.61 -26.63
C LEU A 20 5.18 -3.57 -28.14
N LEU A 21 4.58 -2.51 -28.68
CA LEU A 21 4.43 -2.34 -30.12
C LEU A 21 5.78 -2.24 -30.82
N LEU A 22 6.66 -1.37 -30.34
CA LEU A 22 8.01 -1.20 -30.91
C LEU A 22 8.83 -2.50 -30.79
N GLY A 23 8.73 -3.20 -29.66
CA GLY A 23 9.36 -4.50 -29.45
C GLY A 23 8.83 -5.57 -30.40
N ALA A 24 7.51 -5.64 -30.62
CA ALA A 24 6.90 -6.56 -31.56
C ALA A 24 7.34 -6.27 -33.01
N VAL A 25 7.36 -5.00 -33.42
CA VAL A 25 7.85 -4.58 -34.75
C VAL A 25 9.33 -4.94 -34.91
N ALA A 26 10.17 -4.67 -33.91
CA ALA A 26 11.58 -5.03 -33.94
C ALA A 26 11.79 -6.56 -34.02
N LEU A 27 11.00 -7.33 -33.29
CA LEU A 27 11.11 -8.80 -33.27
C LEU A 27 10.63 -9.43 -34.58
N VAL A 28 9.53 -8.93 -35.15
CA VAL A 28 9.07 -9.35 -36.49
C VAL A 28 10.10 -8.95 -37.54
N GLY A 29 10.61 -7.72 -37.50
CA GLY A 29 11.66 -7.23 -38.39
C GLY A 29 12.90 -8.13 -38.34
N ALA A 30 13.40 -8.44 -37.15
CA ALA A 30 14.54 -9.32 -36.95
C ALA A 30 14.28 -10.76 -37.42
N TRP A 31 13.07 -11.29 -37.18
CA TRP A 31 12.68 -12.62 -37.66
C TRP A 31 12.67 -12.69 -39.20
N THR A 32 12.19 -11.64 -39.86
CA THR A 32 12.08 -11.61 -41.33
C THR A 32 13.39 -11.29 -42.04
N SER A 33 14.23 -10.44 -41.45
CA SER A 33 15.47 -9.96 -42.08
C SER A 33 16.73 -10.70 -41.61
N GLY A 34 16.68 -11.34 -40.43
CA GLY A 34 17.87 -11.88 -39.77
C GLY A 34 18.77 -10.80 -39.14
N GLU A 35 18.35 -9.53 -39.18
CA GLU A 35 19.17 -8.38 -38.80
C GLU A 35 18.54 -7.59 -37.65
N VAL A 36 19.36 -6.84 -36.91
CA VAL A 36 18.86 -5.91 -35.89
C VAL A 36 18.16 -4.71 -36.54
N PRO A 37 17.22 -4.03 -35.84
CA PRO A 37 16.43 -2.94 -36.42
C PRO A 37 17.24 -1.83 -37.12
N GLY A 38 18.43 -1.50 -36.60
CA GLY A 38 19.33 -0.54 -37.24
C GLY A 38 19.81 -0.97 -38.63
N GLU A 39 20.24 -2.23 -38.77
CA GLU A 39 20.74 -2.79 -40.04
C GLU A 39 19.59 -3.05 -41.01
N ALA A 40 18.49 -3.64 -40.53
CA ALA A 40 17.30 -3.97 -41.32
C ALA A 40 16.62 -2.75 -41.96
N THR A 41 16.91 -1.54 -41.48
CA THR A 41 16.34 -0.27 -41.98
C THR A 41 17.34 0.57 -42.78
N ALA A 42 18.56 0.09 -43.04
CA ALA A 42 19.60 0.85 -43.73
C ALA A 42 19.19 1.35 -45.14
N GLY A 43 18.30 0.61 -45.82
CA GLY A 43 17.74 0.98 -47.13
C GLY A 43 16.48 1.86 -47.10
N LEU A 44 15.97 2.21 -45.92
CA LEU A 44 14.74 3.01 -45.76
C LEU A 44 15.02 4.51 -45.67
N PRO A 45 14.00 5.38 -45.76
CA PRO A 45 14.19 6.83 -45.62
C PRO A 45 14.94 7.19 -44.33
N ALA A 46 15.81 8.21 -44.39
CA ALA A 46 16.71 8.59 -43.31
C ALA A 46 16.01 8.82 -41.96
N ALA A 47 14.76 9.34 -41.98
CA ALA A 47 13.96 9.52 -40.77
C ALA A 47 13.59 8.18 -40.11
N VAL A 48 13.25 7.16 -40.89
CA VAL A 48 12.88 5.82 -40.41
C VAL A 48 14.11 5.10 -39.85
N HIS A 49 15.22 5.14 -40.60
CA HIS A 49 16.48 4.56 -40.15
C HIS A 49 17.01 5.22 -38.87
N GLY A 50 17.00 6.56 -38.81
CA GLY A 50 17.42 7.32 -37.63
C GLY A 50 16.55 7.03 -36.41
N LEU A 51 15.24 6.87 -36.59
CA LEU A 51 14.34 6.47 -35.51
C LEU A 51 14.66 5.05 -35.02
N ALA A 52 14.86 4.09 -35.92
CA ALA A 52 15.19 2.71 -35.57
C ALA A 52 16.51 2.61 -34.80
N GLN A 53 17.56 3.32 -35.25
CA GLN A 53 18.84 3.39 -34.55
C GLN A 53 18.70 4.03 -33.15
N THR A 54 17.94 5.13 -33.06
CA THR A 54 17.71 5.82 -31.79
C THR A 54 16.98 4.91 -30.80
N CYS A 55 15.90 4.24 -31.24
CA CYS A 55 15.15 3.29 -30.42
C CYS A 55 16.01 2.09 -29.98
N GLN A 56 16.81 1.53 -30.89
CA GLN A 56 17.72 0.42 -30.58
C GLN A 56 18.76 0.85 -29.54
N ALA A 57 19.43 1.99 -29.75
CA ALA A 57 20.44 2.51 -28.82
C ALA A 57 19.85 2.81 -27.44
N LEU A 58 18.70 3.49 -27.39
CA LEU A 58 17.97 3.74 -26.14
C LEU A 58 17.61 2.44 -25.43
N GLY A 59 17.11 1.44 -26.16
CA GLY A 59 16.80 0.12 -25.61
C GLY A 59 18.02 -0.56 -25.00
N SER A 60 19.16 -0.54 -25.68
CA SER A 60 20.42 -1.10 -25.19
C SER A 60 20.92 -0.38 -23.93
N TRP A 61 20.91 0.96 -23.92
CA TRP A 61 21.31 1.75 -22.74
C TRP A 61 20.39 1.52 -21.55
N LEU A 62 19.07 1.51 -21.76
CA LEU A 62 18.09 1.24 -20.71
C LEU A 62 18.23 -0.16 -20.14
N THR A 63 18.54 -1.16 -20.99
CA THR A 63 18.79 -2.54 -20.54
C THR A 63 20.05 -2.62 -19.68
N GLY A 64 21.15 -1.98 -20.11
CA GLY A 64 22.38 -1.88 -19.32
C GLY A 64 22.16 -1.17 -17.98
N LEU A 65 21.45 -0.04 -17.98
CA LEU A 65 21.08 0.68 -16.77
C LEU A 65 20.20 -0.16 -15.84
N ALA A 66 19.21 -0.88 -16.37
CA ALA A 66 18.35 -1.76 -15.60
C ALA A 66 19.15 -2.88 -14.92
N ALA A 67 20.11 -3.49 -15.63
CA ALA A 67 21.00 -4.49 -15.06
C ALA A 67 21.87 -3.91 -13.92
N LEU A 68 22.43 -2.71 -14.11
CA LEU A 68 23.21 -2.03 -13.08
C LEU A 68 22.35 -1.67 -11.85
N LEU A 69 21.15 -1.13 -12.07
CA LEU A 69 20.20 -0.83 -10.99
C LEU A 69 19.78 -2.10 -10.26
N PHE A 70 19.49 -3.18 -10.97
CA PHE A 70 19.14 -4.47 -10.37
C PHE A 70 20.27 -4.99 -9.45
N LEU A 71 21.52 -4.96 -9.93
CA LEU A 71 22.68 -5.33 -9.12
C LEU A 71 22.87 -4.39 -7.92
N ALA A 72 22.73 -3.09 -8.12
CA ALA A 72 22.86 -2.09 -7.05
C ALA A 72 21.77 -2.26 -5.97
N PHE A 73 20.51 -2.42 -6.37
CA PHE A 73 19.39 -2.66 -5.46
C PHE A 73 19.52 -4.00 -4.75
N GLY A 74 19.90 -5.07 -5.44
CA GLY A 74 20.15 -6.37 -4.81
C GLY A 74 21.28 -6.31 -3.77
N ARG A 75 22.40 -5.66 -4.13
CA ARG A 75 23.53 -5.43 -3.22
C ARG A 75 23.15 -4.57 -2.01
N ARG A 76 22.31 -3.55 -2.21
CA ARG A 76 21.83 -2.66 -1.16
C ARG A 76 20.84 -3.39 -0.23
N ALA A 77 19.90 -4.16 -0.78
CA ALA A 77 18.95 -4.97 -0.02
C ALA A 77 19.66 -5.99 0.88
N TYR A 78 20.78 -6.54 0.42
CA TYR A 78 21.59 -7.48 1.20
C TYR A 78 22.32 -6.81 2.36
N ARG A 79 22.79 -5.57 2.19
CA ARG A 79 23.64 -4.88 3.17
C ARG A 79 22.89 -3.96 4.14
N ASP A 80 21.75 -3.41 3.76
CA ASP A 80 21.05 -2.36 4.53
C ASP A 80 19.64 -2.84 4.95
N PRO A 81 19.41 -3.07 6.27
CA PRO A 81 18.10 -3.44 6.80
C PRO A 81 16.96 -2.44 6.50
N ASN A 82 17.25 -1.14 6.41
CA ASN A 82 16.24 -0.12 6.08
C ASN A 82 15.91 -0.12 4.58
N ALA A 83 16.91 -0.31 3.72
CA ALA A 83 16.67 -0.51 2.28
C ALA A 83 15.86 -1.78 2.02
N ARG A 84 16.15 -2.88 2.73
CA ARG A 84 15.37 -4.13 2.68
C ARG A 84 13.93 -3.92 3.12
N ARG A 85 13.68 -3.11 4.16
CA ARG A 85 12.31 -2.75 4.59
C ARG A 85 11.56 -1.98 3.50
N THR A 86 12.21 -1.02 2.84
CA THR A 86 11.61 -0.20 1.78
C THR A 86 11.28 -1.03 0.53
N ILE A 87 12.22 -1.88 0.10
CA ILE A 87 12.01 -2.83 -0.99
C ILE A 87 10.92 -3.84 -0.61
N GLY A 88 10.89 -4.25 0.67
CA GLY A 88 9.84 -5.08 1.25
C GLY A 88 8.44 -4.48 1.10
N ILE A 89 8.26 -3.16 1.28
CA ILE A 89 6.96 -2.49 1.09
C ILE A 89 6.50 -2.55 -0.38
N LEU A 90 7.41 -2.34 -1.33
CA LEU A 90 7.08 -2.47 -2.76
C LEU A 90 6.73 -3.92 -3.12
N TRP A 91 7.48 -4.86 -2.53
CA TRP A 91 7.23 -6.29 -2.63
C TRP A 91 5.91 -6.68 -1.94
N ASP A 92 5.51 -6.05 -0.84
CA ASP A 92 4.24 -6.30 -0.13
C ASP A 92 3.02 -5.99 -1.00
N VAL A 93 3.13 -5.03 -1.94
CA VAL A 93 2.07 -4.76 -2.92
C VAL A 93 1.96 -5.89 -3.95
N GLY A 94 3.09 -6.34 -4.50
CA GLY A 94 3.12 -7.45 -5.47
C GLY A 94 2.75 -8.79 -4.83
N THR A 95 3.16 -8.99 -3.58
CA THR A 95 2.92 -10.22 -2.83
C THR A 95 1.59 -10.21 -2.12
N PHE A 96 0.88 -9.10 -1.92
CA PHE A 96 -0.48 -9.12 -1.35
C PHE A 96 -1.39 -10.19 -2.00
N TRP A 97 -1.20 -10.45 -3.30
CA TRP A 97 -1.95 -11.44 -4.05
C TRP A 97 -1.55 -12.87 -3.69
N PRO A 98 -2.53 -13.78 -3.45
CA PRO A 98 -2.24 -15.17 -3.13
C PRO A 98 -1.47 -15.84 -4.26
N ARG A 99 -0.70 -16.88 -3.94
CA ARG A 99 0.10 -17.65 -4.93
C ARG A 99 -0.72 -18.18 -6.11
N ALA A 100 -2.02 -18.37 -5.93
CA ALA A 100 -2.94 -18.75 -7.00
C ALA A 100 -2.99 -17.73 -8.16
N ALA A 101 -2.66 -16.46 -7.90
CA ALA A 101 -2.60 -15.42 -8.92
C ALA A 101 -1.30 -15.46 -9.76
N HIS A 102 -0.20 -16.04 -9.25
CA HIS A 102 1.02 -16.30 -10.02
C HIS A 102 1.96 -17.33 -9.33
N PRO A 103 2.42 -18.38 -10.03
CA PRO A 103 3.17 -19.49 -9.42
C PRO A 103 4.53 -19.11 -8.81
N PHE A 104 5.11 -17.97 -9.23
CA PHE A 104 6.35 -17.44 -8.67
C PHE A 104 6.14 -16.34 -7.60
N ALA A 105 4.89 -16.06 -7.21
CA ALA A 105 4.66 -15.18 -6.08
C ALA A 105 5.21 -15.85 -4.81
N PRO A 106 6.05 -15.17 -4.02
CA PRO A 106 6.49 -15.68 -2.73
C PRO A 106 5.29 -15.77 -1.75
N PRO A 107 5.44 -16.51 -0.63
CA PRO A 107 4.39 -16.61 0.38
C PRO A 107 3.96 -15.23 0.85
N CYS A 108 2.67 -14.92 0.72
CA CYS A 108 2.20 -13.60 1.07
C CYS A 108 1.83 -13.50 2.54
N TYR A 109 2.20 -12.40 3.17
CA TYR A 109 1.77 -12.18 4.55
C TYR A 109 0.23 -12.07 4.64
N ALA A 110 -0.45 -11.72 3.54
CA ALA A 110 -1.92 -11.69 3.47
C ALA A 110 -2.57 -13.08 3.59
N GLU A 111 -1.94 -14.15 3.06
CA GLU A 111 -2.37 -15.55 3.23
C GLU A 111 -2.42 -15.97 4.71
N ARG A 112 -1.69 -15.27 5.58
CA ARG A 112 -1.77 -15.44 7.03
C ARG A 112 -2.61 -14.37 7.72
N ALA A 113 -2.31 -13.10 7.46
CA ALA A 113 -2.88 -11.96 8.16
C ALA A 113 -4.39 -11.82 7.90
N VAL A 114 -4.86 -12.07 6.67
CA VAL A 114 -6.28 -11.89 6.34
C VAL A 114 -7.14 -13.00 6.99
N PRO A 115 -6.78 -14.30 6.89
CA PRO A 115 -7.49 -15.34 7.65
C PRO A 115 -7.43 -15.13 9.16
N ASP A 116 -6.28 -14.76 9.73
CA ASP A 116 -6.13 -14.52 11.17
C ASP A 116 -7.02 -13.35 11.66
N LEU A 117 -7.06 -12.24 10.90
CA LEU A 117 -7.93 -11.10 11.19
C LEU A 117 -9.41 -11.49 11.10
N THR A 118 -9.78 -12.18 10.02
CA THR A 118 -11.16 -12.66 9.79
C THR A 118 -11.60 -13.59 10.92
N TRP A 119 -10.77 -14.59 11.26
CA TRP A 119 -11.03 -15.54 12.34
C TRP A 119 -11.17 -14.85 13.69
N ARG A 120 -10.28 -13.90 14.00
CA ARG A 120 -10.32 -13.15 15.26
C ARG A 120 -11.58 -12.30 15.38
N MET A 121 -11.96 -11.59 14.31
CA MET A 121 -13.19 -10.79 14.30
C MET A 121 -14.44 -11.66 14.41
N ALA A 122 -14.53 -12.74 13.63
CA ALA A 122 -15.65 -13.67 13.66
C ALA A 122 -15.79 -14.37 15.03
N THR A 123 -14.69 -14.88 15.57
CA THR A 123 -14.70 -15.58 16.87
C THR A 123 -15.04 -14.63 18.01
N TRP A 124 -14.47 -13.43 18.02
CA TRP A 124 -14.75 -12.45 19.08
C TRP A 124 -16.21 -11.97 19.03
N THR A 125 -16.74 -11.67 17.84
CA THR A 125 -18.13 -11.23 17.68
C THR A 125 -19.12 -12.36 17.99
N ALA A 126 -18.81 -13.61 17.64
CA ALA A 126 -19.63 -14.77 18.01
C ALA A 126 -19.65 -14.99 19.52
N ARG A 127 -18.51 -14.88 20.20
CA ARG A 127 -18.39 -15.10 21.64
C ARG A 127 -19.00 -14.00 22.49
N THR A 128 -18.91 -12.74 22.05
CA THR A 128 -19.29 -11.57 22.86
C THR A 128 -20.60 -10.93 22.43
N GLY A 129 -21.07 -11.24 21.22
CA GLY A 129 -22.13 -10.48 20.57
C GLY A 129 -21.74 -9.03 20.25
N GLY A 130 -20.48 -8.64 20.47
CA GLY A 130 -20.02 -7.26 20.37
C GLY A 130 -19.87 -6.74 18.95
N ARG A 131 -19.47 -5.47 18.87
CA ARG A 131 -19.17 -4.71 17.64
C ARG A 131 -17.75 -4.18 17.71
N LEU A 132 -17.11 -3.98 16.56
CA LEU A 132 -15.68 -3.67 16.48
C LEU A 132 -15.43 -2.47 15.57
N VAL A 133 -14.44 -1.63 15.93
CA VAL A 133 -13.84 -0.68 14.99
C VAL A 133 -12.50 -1.25 14.53
N LEU A 134 -12.37 -1.52 13.24
CA LEU A 134 -11.12 -1.95 12.62
C LEU A 134 -10.41 -0.72 12.03
N SER A 135 -9.23 -0.43 12.56
CA SER A 135 -8.40 0.71 12.18
C SER A 135 -7.27 0.23 11.26
N GLY A 136 -7.16 0.80 10.06
CA GLY A 136 -6.16 0.41 9.05
C GLY A 136 -5.44 1.61 8.43
N HIS A 137 -4.15 1.73 8.72
CA HIS A 137 -3.24 2.68 8.07
C HIS A 137 -2.66 2.08 6.79
N SER A 138 -2.57 2.84 5.70
CA SER A 138 -1.79 2.41 4.53
C SER A 138 -2.16 1.00 4.07
N GLN A 139 -1.19 0.08 4.00
CA GLN A 139 -1.40 -1.34 3.69
C GLN A 139 -2.38 -2.05 4.65
N GLY A 140 -2.43 -1.63 5.92
CA GLY A 140 -3.43 -2.11 6.88
C GLY A 140 -4.87 -1.80 6.46
N SER A 141 -5.12 -0.74 5.68
CA SER A 141 -6.45 -0.48 5.12
C SER A 141 -6.85 -1.50 4.05
N VAL A 142 -5.88 -1.98 3.26
CA VAL A 142 -6.08 -3.03 2.25
C VAL A 142 -6.39 -4.37 2.93
N LEU A 143 -5.64 -4.71 3.98
CA LEU A 143 -5.91 -5.91 4.78
C LEU A 143 -7.24 -5.83 5.50
N ALA A 144 -7.61 -4.66 6.01
CA ALA A 144 -8.90 -4.45 6.66
C ALA A 144 -10.06 -4.67 5.70
N ALA A 145 -9.99 -4.13 4.48
CA ALA A 145 -10.98 -4.36 3.43
C ALA A 145 -11.04 -5.86 3.04
N ALA A 146 -9.89 -6.48 2.79
CA ALA A 146 -9.80 -7.90 2.44
C ALA A 146 -10.39 -8.82 3.52
N ALA A 147 -10.07 -8.56 4.79
CA ALA A 147 -10.61 -9.32 5.91
C ALA A 147 -12.13 -9.09 6.07
N ALA A 148 -12.61 -7.85 5.88
CA ALA A 148 -14.02 -7.54 5.94
C ALA A 148 -14.83 -8.29 4.85
N TRP A 149 -14.32 -8.40 3.63
CA TRP A 149 -14.95 -9.18 2.55
C TRP A 149 -15.02 -10.69 2.84
N GLN A 150 -14.12 -11.23 3.66
CA GLN A 150 -14.15 -12.65 4.05
C GLN A 150 -15.09 -12.94 5.23
N LEU A 151 -15.60 -11.90 5.92
CA LEU A 151 -16.57 -12.09 7.00
C LEU A 151 -17.95 -12.47 6.46
N PRO A 152 -18.70 -13.35 7.16
CA PRO A 152 -20.12 -13.57 6.90
C PRO A 152 -20.93 -12.25 7.02
N PRO A 153 -22.00 -12.04 6.24
CA PRO A 153 -22.76 -10.78 6.24
C PRO A 153 -23.22 -10.33 7.64
N ARG A 154 -23.66 -11.29 8.48
CA ARG A 154 -24.09 -11.03 9.87
C ARG A 154 -22.98 -10.47 10.76
N VAL A 155 -21.73 -10.85 10.51
CA VAL A 155 -20.57 -10.35 11.25
C VAL A 155 -20.08 -9.04 10.66
N ARG A 156 -20.04 -8.93 9.32
CA ARG A 156 -19.60 -7.74 8.61
C ARG A 156 -20.42 -6.49 9.00
N GLY A 157 -21.73 -6.62 9.14
CA GLY A 157 -22.62 -5.55 9.63
C GLY A 157 -22.43 -5.15 11.10
N ARG A 158 -21.46 -5.75 11.82
CA ARG A 158 -21.05 -5.37 13.19
C ARG A 158 -19.69 -4.67 13.23
N ILE A 159 -19.02 -4.54 12.09
CA ILE A 159 -17.70 -3.93 11.97
C ILE A 159 -17.85 -2.51 11.44
N ALA A 160 -17.17 -1.56 12.07
CA ALA A 160 -16.91 -0.26 11.49
C ALA A 160 -15.45 -0.17 11.03
N LEU A 161 -15.21 0.47 9.88
CA LEU A 161 -13.87 0.67 9.32
C LEU A 161 -13.41 2.11 9.55
N LEU A 162 -12.18 2.27 10.04
CA LEU A 162 -11.45 3.53 10.07
C LEU A 162 -10.18 3.37 9.24
N THR A 163 -10.20 3.87 8.01
CA THR A 163 -9.04 3.82 7.12
C THR A 163 -8.35 5.17 7.07
N TYR A 164 -7.04 5.20 6.89
CA TYR A 164 -6.29 6.44 6.82
C TYR A 164 -4.96 6.28 6.11
N GLY A 165 -4.54 7.31 5.38
CA GLY A 165 -3.47 7.17 4.41
C GLY A 165 -3.73 6.00 3.46
N SER A 166 -4.99 5.79 3.05
CA SER A 166 -5.40 4.56 2.39
C SER A 166 -5.06 4.53 0.89
N PRO A 167 -4.30 3.53 0.40
CA PRO A 167 -4.03 3.35 -1.02
C PRO A 167 -5.14 2.60 -1.76
N LEU A 168 -6.31 2.36 -1.13
CA LEU A 168 -7.39 1.53 -1.67
C LEU A 168 -7.86 2.00 -3.04
N GLU A 169 -8.16 3.29 -3.22
CA GLU A 169 -8.51 3.83 -4.54
C GLU A 169 -7.24 4.12 -5.35
N ARG A 170 -6.37 4.97 -4.80
CA ARG A 170 -5.25 5.59 -5.52
C ARG A 170 -4.25 4.60 -6.13
N LEU A 171 -4.00 3.47 -5.46
CA LEU A 171 -3.13 2.41 -5.98
C LEU A 171 -3.95 1.16 -6.34
N TYR A 172 -4.57 0.54 -5.36
CA TYR A 172 -5.18 -0.78 -5.56
C TYR A 172 -6.35 -0.74 -6.53
N GLY A 173 -7.24 0.24 -6.43
CA GLY A 173 -8.42 0.36 -7.30
C GLY A 173 -8.08 0.67 -8.74
N ARG A 174 -6.94 1.31 -9.01
CA ARG A 174 -6.49 1.64 -10.37
C ARG A 174 -5.73 0.51 -11.04
N TRP A 175 -4.86 -0.18 -10.29
CA TRP A 175 -4.07 -1.30 -10.82
C TRP A 175 -4.82 -2.64 -10.78
N PHE A 176 -5.78 -2.79 -9.87
CA PHE A 176 -6.56 -4.02 -9.66
C PHE A 176 -8.07 -3.72 -9.50
N PRO A 177 -8.71 -3.09 -10.50
CA PRO A 177 -10.10 -2.62 -10.41
C PRO A 177 -11.11 -3.75 -10.20
N ALA A 178 -10.79 -4.98 -10.60
CA ALA A 178 -11.65 -6.14 -10.36
C ALA A 178 -11.86 -6.43 -8.86
N HIS A 179 -10.91 -6.07 -8.01
CA HIS A 179 -10.93 -6.36 -6.57
C HIS A 179 -11.18 -5.11 -5.72
N PHE A 180 -10.57 -3.98 -6.10
CA PHE A 180 -10.63 -2.73 -5.33
C PHE A 180 -11.27 -1.58 -6.13
N GLY A 181 -12.01 -1.90 -7.19
CA GLY A 181 -12.70 -0.91 -8.00
C GLY A 181 -13.89 -0.27 -7.27
N PRO A 182 -14.48 0.79 -7.86
CA PRO A 182 -15.56 1.56 -7.25
C PRO A 182 -16.74 0.70 -6.77
N THR A 183 -17.15 -0.30 -7.58
CA THR A 183 -18.26 -1.20 -7.23
C THR A 183 -17.93 -2.06 -6.00
N ALA A 184 -16.73 -2.62 -5.93
CA ALA A 184 -16.31 -3.45 -4.80
C ALA A 184 -16.22 -2.65 -3.50
N LEU A 185 -15.69 -1.43 -3.57
CA LEU A 185 -15.59 -0.52 -2.42
C LEU A 185 -16.96 0.02 -1.98
N ALA A 186 -17.86 0.33 -2.92
CA ALA A 186 -19.24 0.72 -2.61
C ALA A 186 -20.03 -0.43 -1.96
N GLY A 187 -19.83 -1.67 -2.44
CA GLY A 187 -20.38 -2.87 -1.81
C GLY A 187 -19.86 -3.04 -0.37
N LEU A 188 -18.54 -2.88 -0.17
CA LEU A 188 -17.96 -2.92 1.17
C LEU A 188 -18.59 -1.89 2.12
N HIS A 189 -18.77 -0.64 1.66
CA HIS A 189 -19.40 0.42 2.45
C HIS A 189 -20.84 0.06 2.85
N THR A 190 -21.58 -0.61 1.96
CA THR A 190 -22.96 -1.04 2.21
C THR A 190 -23.01 -2.18 3.23
N ASP A 191 -22.03 -3.09 3.21
CA ASP A 191 -22.09 -4.28 4.04
C ASP A 191 -21.48 -4.11 5.44
N VAL A 192 -20.57 -3.16 5.62
CA VAL A 192 -20.04 -2.81 6.96
C VAL A 192 -20.98 -1.86 7.68
N ALA A 193 -20.93 -1.82 9.01
CA ALA A 193 -21.81 -0.97 9.79
C ALA A 193 -21.59 0.52 9.48
N HIS A 194 -20.31 0.94 9.45
CA HIS A 194 -19.89 2.30 9.13
C HIS A 194 -18.48 2.29 8.57
N TRP A 195 -18.15 3.26 7.73
CA TRP A 195 -16.79 3.47 7.26
C TRP A 195 -16.45 4.94 7.24
N THR A 196 -15.28 5.30 7.77
CA THR A 196 -14.68 6.63 7.62
C THR A 196 -13.24 6.50 7.14
N ASN A 197 -12.89 7.27 6.11
CA ASN A 197 -11.53 7.39 5.59
C ASN A 197 -10.95 8.78 5.88
N LEU A 198 -9.75 8.84 6.42
CA LEU A 198 -9.01 10.08 6.66
C LEU A 198 -7.82 10.19 5.69
N TYR A 199 -7.66 11.32 5.02
CA TYR A 199 -6.57 11.52 4.07
C TYR A 199 -6.06 12.95 4.11
N ARG A 200 -4.81 13.13 3.70
CA ARG A 200 -4.19 14.43 3.44
C ARG A 200 -3.94 14.60 1.95
N ALA A 201 -4.05 15.83 1.46
CA ALA A 201 -3.72 16.14 0.06
C ALA A 201 -2.22 15.98 -0.25
N THR A 202 -1.38 16.10 0.78
CA THR A 202 0.08 15.95 0.74
C THR A 202 0.54 14.50 0.72
N ASP A 203 -0.33 13.53 1.08
CA ASP A 203 0.00 12.11 1.13
C ASP A 203 0.20 11.55 -0.30
N PRO A 204 1.41 11.07 -0.66
CA PRO A 204 1.69 10.58 -2.01
C PRO A 204 1.15 9.17 -2.27
N ILE A 205 0.77 8.44 -1.21
CA ILE A 205 0.34 7.03 -1.26
C ILE A 205 -1.17 6.93 -0.99
N GLY A 206 -1.58 7.48 0.15
CA GLY A 206 -2.96 7.49 0.62
C GLY A 206 -3.79 8.58 -0.04
N GLY A 207 -5.10 8.37 -0.15
CA GLY A 207 -6.00 9.36 -0.74
C GLY A 207 -7.47 9.14 -0.38
N PRO A 208 -8.38 9.90 -1.00
CA PRO A 208 -9.81 9.63 -0.89
C PRO A 208 -10.13 8.25 -1.49
N VAL A 209 -11.03 7.51 -0.85
CA VAL A 209 -11.54 6.22 -1.33
C VAL A 209 -12.56 6.42 -2.47
N ARG A 210 -13.15 7.62 -2.56
CA ARG A 210 -14.14 8.04 -3.57
C ARG A 210 -15.45 7.24 -3.50
N VAL A 211 -15.82 6.81 -2.30
CA VAL A 211 -17.15 6.23 -2.01
C VAL A 211 -17.97 7.28 -1.26
N PRO A 212 -19.18 7.63 -1.72
CA PRO A 212 -20.02 8.62 -1.06
C PRO A 212 -20.24 8.31 0.42
N GLY A 213 -19.98 9.30 1.29
CA GLY A 213 -20.17 9.17 2.75
C GLY A 213 -19.01 8.51 3.51
N VAL A 214 -17.98 8.01 2.82
CA VAL A 214 -16.81 7.38 3.46
C VAL A 214 -15.71 8.40 3.77
N ASP A 215 -15.38 9.26 2.83
CA ASP A 215 -14.26 10.18 2.96
C ASP A 215 -14.58 11.37 3.88
N HIS A 216 -13.70 11.62 4.85
CA HIS A 216 -13.69 12.88 5.60
C HIS A 216 -13.21 14.03 4.69
N ALA A 217 -13.47 15.28 5.08
CA ALA A 217 -12.78 16.41 4.46
C ALA A 217 -11.25 16.22 4.53
N PRO A 218 -10.48 16.66 3.52
CA PRO A 218 -9.02 16.56 3.58
C PRO A 218 -8.49 17.13 4.89
N LEU A 219 -7.65 16.37 5.58
CA LEU A 219 -6.99 16.85 6.78
C LEU A 219 -5.99 17.94 6.41
N HIS A 220 -5.91 18.97 7.25
CA HIS A 220 -4.90 20.01 7.10
C HIS A 220 -3.50 19.43 7.32
N ASP A 221 -2.57 19.78 6.43
CA ASP A 221 -1.17 19.39 6.54
C ASP A 221 -0.28 20.49 5.90
N PRO A 222 0.54 21.20 6.69
CA PRO A 222 0.72 21.06 8.14
C PRO A 222 -0.51 21.49 8.97
N LEU A 223 -0.54 21.14 10.25
CA LEU A 223 -1.66 21.44 11.17
C LEU A 223 -1.85 22.95 11.41
N ALA A 224 -0.75 23.71 11.44
CA ALA A 224 -0.78 25.17 11.43
C ALA A 224 0.17 25.72 10.36
N TYR A 225 -0.05 26.97 9.96
CA TYR A 225 0.89 27.69 9.11
C TYR A 225 1.69 28.68 9.97
N GLY A 226 3.01 28.49 10.03
CA GLY A 226 3.90 29.30 10.86
C GLY A 226 4.04 28.79 12.29
N ARG A 227 4.41 29.69 13.21
CA ARG A 227 4.57 29.36 14.63
C ARG A 227 3.32 29.74 15.40
N THR A 228 2.87 28.87 16.30
CA THR A 228 1.80 29.15 17.26
C THR A 228 2.32 28.91 18.69
N PRO A 229 1.62 29.35 19.75
CA PRO A 229 1.99 28.99 21.12
C PRO A 229 2.08 27.48 21.35
N ASP A 230 1.22 26.70 20.67
CA ASP A 230 1.19 25.24 20.75
C ASP A 230 2.23 24.58 19.81
N GLU A 231 2.62 25.27 18.74
CA GLU A 231 3.61 24.83 17.74
C GLU A 231 4.71 25.89 17.56
N PRO A 232 5.68 25.98 18.50
CA PRO A 232 6.70 27.02 18.48
C PRO A 232 7.72 26.86 17.34
N LEU A 233 7.75 25.70 16.69
CA LEU A 233 8.52 25.42 15.49
C LEU A 233 7.57 25.30 14.30
N PRO A 234 8.00 25.68 13.07
CA PRO A 234 7.20 25.43 11.87
C PRO A 234 6.82 23.94 11.82
N PRO A 235 5.50 23.63 11.83
CA PRO A 235 5.05 22.24 11.88
C PRO A 235 5.49 21.48 10.63
N PRO A 236 5.89 20.20 10.79
CA PRO A 236 6.28 19.39 9.65
C PRO A 236 5.06 19.07 8.78
N ILE A 237 5.32 18.88 7.49
CA ILE A 237 4.36 18.22 6.59
C ILE A 237 4.45 16.73 6.88
N HIS A 238 3.39 16.15 7.41
CA HIS A 238 3.37 14.76 7.84
C HIS A 238 3.13 13.78 6.67
N GLY A 239 2.43 14.23 5.61
CA GLY A 239 2.13 13.41 4.44
C GLY A 239 1.48 12.08 4.81
N HIS A 240 2.19 10.97 4.58
CA HIS A 240 1.70 9.62 4.84
C HIS A 240 1.79 9.15 6.31
N GLY A 241 2.54 9.85 7.16
CA GLY A 241 2.79 9.48 8.56
C GLY A 241 1.78 10.06 9.54
N ASP A 242 1.89 9.73 10.83
CA ASP A 242 1.29 10.47 11.96
C ASP A 242 -0.20 10.86 11.87
N TYR A 243 -1.02 10.07 11.18
CA TYR A 243 -2.46 10.22 11.21
C TYR A 243 -3.06 10.06 12.62
N PRO A 244 -2.60 9.11 13.48
CA PRO A 244 -3.15 8.97 14.83
C PRO A 244 -2.93 10.18 15.75
N ALA A 245 -1.94 11.02 15.44
CA ALA A 245 -1.66 12.25 16.18
C ALA A 245 -2.62 13.39 15.79
N ASP A 246 -3.27 13.30 14.63
CA ASP A 246 -4.23 14.31 14.18
C ASP A 246 -5.50 14.28 15.05
N PRO A 247 -5.97 15.43 15.57
CA PRO A 247 -7.20 15.50 16.37
C PRO A 247 -8.43 14.93 15.67
N ALA A 248 -8.49 15.00 14.33
CA ALA A 248 -9.58 14.41 13.55
C ALA A 248 -9.62 12.88 13.66
N PHE A 249 -8.48 12.22 13.88
CA PHE A 249 -8.42 10.76 14.09
C PHE A 249 -9.19 10.34 15.33
N ALA A 250 -8.92 10.98 16.47
CA ALA A 250 -9.62 10.70 17.71
C ALA A 250 -11.12 11.00 17.61
N LYS A 251 -11.50 12.08 16.93
CA LYS A 251 -12.91 12.43 16.66
C LYS A 251 -13.60 11.39 15.79
N ALA A 252 -12.99 10.96 14.68
CA ALA A 252 -13.53 9.94 13.78
C ALA A 252 -13.69 8.59 14.49
N ARG A 253 -12.66 8.14 15.21
CA ARG A 253 -12.73 6.92 16.02
C ARG A 253 -13.87 6.97 17.04
N THR A 254 -14.01 8.08 17.76
CA THR A 254 -15.06 8.27 18.76
C THR A 254 -16.45 8.29 18.11
N ALA A 255 -16.60 8.91 16.95
CA ALA A 255 -17.84 8.90 16.18
C ALA A 255 -18.24 7.48 15.76
N LEU A 256 -17.31 6.67 15.26
CA LEU A 256 -17.56 5.27 14.90
C LEU A 256 -17.96 4.43 16.12
N LEU A 257 -17.25 4.58 17.24
CA LEU A 257 -17.60 3.87 18.49
C LEU A 257 -19.02 4.23 18.98
N ARG A 258 -19.41 5.51 18.93
CA ARG A 258 -20.77 5.94 19.29
C ARG A 258 -21.82 5.37 18.35
N ARG A 259 -21.56 5.40 17.04
CA ARG A 259 -22.49 4.89 16.02
C ARG A 259 -22.71 3.39 16.13
N LEU A 260 -21.68 2.63 16.50
CA LEU A 260 -21.82 1.19 16.73
C LEU A 260 -22.74 0.85 17.91
N ARG A 261 -22.98 1.77 18.86
CA ARG A 261 -23.77 1.58 20.10
C ARG A 261 -23.37 0.31 20.90
N PRO A 262 -22.72 0.44 22.07
CA PRO A 262 -22.42 -0.73 22.90
C PRO A 262 -23.72 -1.41 23.34
N THR A 263 -23.95 -2.66 22.95
CA THR A 263 -25.09 -3.47 23.42
C THR A 263 -24.77 -4.20 24.74
N GLY A 264 -23.73 -3.77 25.47
CA GLY A 264 -23.30 -4.37 26.74
C GLY A 264 -21.95 -3.83 27.24
N PRO A 265 -21.45 -4.33 28.39
CA PRO A 265 -20.15 -3.94 28.93
C PRO A 265 -19.03 -4.27 27.94
N VAL A 266 -18.09 -3.34 27.72
CA VAL A 266 -16.92 -3.58 26.86
C VAL A 266 -16.00 -4.60 27.55
N PRO A 267 -15.72 -5.76 26.94
CA PRO A 267 -14.76 -6.70 27.51
C PRO A 267 -13.40 -6.03 27.66
N ARG A 268 -12.84 -6.00 28.86
CA ARG A 268 -11.49 -5.46 29.10
C ARG A 268 -10.48 -6.33 28.36
N GLN A 269 -9.57 -5.72 27.60
CA GLN A 269 -8.39 -6.43 27.14
C GLN A 269 -7.54 -6.83 28.36
N PRO A 270 -7.03 -8.07 28.42
CA PRO A 270 -6.05 -8.44 29.43
C PRO A 270 -4.85 -7.50 29.32
N SER A 271 -4.44 -6.92 30.45
CA SER A 271 -3.23 -6.11 30.52
C SER A 271 -2.05 -6.94 30.01
N ARG A 272 -1.31 -6.43 29.03
CA ARG A 272 -0.06 -7.07 28.59
C ARG A 272 0.89 -7.05 29.80
N PRO A 273 1.48 -8.18 30.23
CA PRO A 273 2.44 -8.16 31.33
C PRO A 273 3.56 -7.19 30.97
N SER A 274 3.83 -6.24 31.86
CA SER A 274 4.98 -5.34 31.74
C SER A 274 6.24 -6.21 31.62
N THR A 275 6.92 -6.14 30.48
CA THR A 275 8.25 -6.72 30.35
C THR A 275 9.22 -5.74 31.02
N ALA A 276 9.30 -5.83 32.35
CA ALA A 276 10.41 -5.25 33.08
C ALA A 276 11.72 -5.88 32.56
N PRO A 277 12.79 -5.09 32.33
CA PRO A 277 14.09 -5.65 31.96
C PRO A 277 14.56 -6.60 33.07
N ARG A 278 14.93 -7.83 32.71
CA ARG A 278 15.67 -8.71 33.63
C ARG A 278 17.00 -8.05 33.92
N GLU A 279 17.20 -7.63 35.17
CA GLU A 279 18.52 -7.28 35.68
C GLU A 279 19.47 -8.45 35.41
N ALA A 280 20.54 -8.17 34.66
CA ALA A 280 21.63 -9.10 34.46
C ALA A 280 22.35 -9.22 35.81
N GLY A 281 22.17 -10.38 36.46
CA GLY A 281 22.93 -10.73 37.65
C GLY A 281 24.41 -10.79 37.31
N THR A 282 25.19 -9.90 37.92
CA THR A 282 26.64 -9.94 38.01
C THR A 282 27.08 -11.23 38.70
N THR A 283 27.63 -12.18 37.94
CA THR A 283 28.45 -13.26 38.47
C THR A 283 29.85 -12.70 38.71
N GLY A 284 30.16 -12.41 39.99
CA GLY A 284 31.52 -12.17 40.43
C GLY A 284 32.30 -13.48 40.43
N GLU A 285 33.31 -13.57 39.59
CA GLU A 285 34.32 -14.63 39.61
C GLU A 285 35.48 -14.15 40.48
N THR A 286 35.61 -14.77 41.66
CA THR A 286 36.76 -14.61 42.56
C THR A 286 37.91 -15.48 42.06
N ALA A 287 39.05 -14.87 41.76
CA ALA A 287 40.32 -15.54 41.50
C ALA A 287 41.38 -15.05 42.51
N GLU A 288 41.63 -15.88 43.52
CA GLU A 288 42.86 -16.04 44.31
C GLU A 288 42.97 -17.58 44.40
N THR A 289 44.00 -18.28 43.93
CA THR A 289 45.45 -18.19 44.11
C THR A 289 46.15 -18.98 43.01
#